data_AF-A0A4Y9RJM9-F1
#
_entry.id   AF-A0A4Y9RJM9-F1
#
_cell.length_a   1.000
_cell.length_b   1.000
_cell.length_c   1.000
_cell.angle_alpha   90.00
_cell.angle_beta   90.00
_cell.angle_gamma   90.00
#
_symmetry.space_group_name_H-M   'P 1'
#
loop_
_entity.id
_entity.type
_entity.pdbx_description
1 polymer ?
#
loop_
_entity_poly.entity_id
_entity_poly.type
_entity_poly.pdbx_seq_one_letter_code
_entity_poly.pdbx_strand_id
1 'polypeptide(L)'
;MSNSEIRLFRAIFVAAAIWNLCGGVLGYFNPGHAFMLLFDRSADDPVLLSVFQGAAGTTFTYFFGYLIVALNPLRHTGIVIVGGIGKAGFAIQMLKFYAAGLANAHALIVVAGDMSFCALFLYYFYRLLKTGNRLIKEPA
;
A
#
# COMPACT_ATOMS: atom_id res chain seq x y z
N MET A 1 23.53 -2.29 -1.69
CA MET A 1 22.79 -2.86 -0.56
C MET A 1 23.43 -4.17 -0.21
N SER A 2 23.62 -4.44 1.07
CA SER A 2 24.11 -5.74 1.52
C SER A 2 23.03 -6.82 1.40
N ASN A 3 23.44 -8.09 1.50
CA ASN A 3 22.50 -9.22 1.53
C ASN A 3 21.52 -9.17 2.72
N SER A 4 21.91 -8.57 3.85
CA SER A 4 21.00 -8.36 4.98
C SER A 4 19.93 -7.31 4.68
N GLU A 5 20.30 -6.21 4.03
CA GLU A 5 19.35 -5.17 3.62
C GLU A 5 18.36 -5.67 2.58
N ILE A 6 18.83 -6.45 1.60
CA ILE A 6 17.94 -7.06 0.61
C ILE A 6 16.93 -7.95 1.31
N ARG A 7 17.35 -8.82 2.24
CA ARG A 7 16.44 -9.67 3.03
C ARG A 7 15.42 -8.86 3.83
N LEU A 8 15.83 -7.76 4.46
CA LEU A 8 14.92 -6.85 5.16
C LEU A 8 13.86 -6.29 4.21
N PHE A 9 14.26 -5.77 3.03
CA PHE A 9 13.31 -5.23 2.08
C PHE A 9 12.36 -6.28 1.51
N ARG A 10 12.83 -7.51 1.28
CA ARG A 10 11.94 -8.62 0.92
C ARG A 10 10.86 -8.84 1.97
N ALA A 11 11.24 -8.87 3.26
CA ALA A 11 10.28 -9.02 4.35
C ALA A 11 9.28 -7.85 4.41
N ILE A 12 9.76 -6.60 4.23
CA ILE A 12 8.90 -5.41 4.16
C ILE A 12 7.88 -5.53 3.03
N PHE A 13 8.30 -5.96 1.82
CA PHE A 13 7.40 -6.09 0.69
C PHE A 13 6.44 -7.27 0.83
N VAL A 14 6.83 -8.36 1.48
CA VAL A 14 5.89 -9.43 1.87
C VAL A 14 4.86 -8.90 2.87
N ALA A 15 5.27 -8.14 3.88
CA ALA A 15 4.34 -7.52 4.82
C ALA A 15 3.39 -6.53 4.10
N ALA A 16 3.90 -5.74 3.16
CA ALA A 16 3.09 -4.85 2.34
C ALA A 16 2.09 -5.65 1.48
N ALA A 17 2.51 -6.77 0.90
CA ALA A 17 1.62 -7.65 0.16
C ALA A 17 0.48 -8.14 1.06
N ILE A 18 0.79 -8.71 2.22
CA ILE A 18 -0.21 -9.22 3.18
C ILE A 18 -1.18 -8.11 3.61
N TRP A 19 -0.67 -6.90 3.89
CA TRP A 19 -1.51 -5.75 4.21
C TRP A 19 -2.53 -5.43 3.11
N ASN A 20 -2.10 -5.40 1.85
CA ASN A 20 -3.00 -5.17 0.72
C ASN A 20 -3.92 -6.37 0.45
N LEU A 21 -3.51 -7.59 0.78
CA LEU A 21 -4.36 -8.77 0.71
C LEU A 21 -5.55 -8.62 1.66
N CYS A 22 -5.31 -8.26 2.92
CA CYS A 22 -6.37 -8.10 3.92
C CYS A 22 -7.41 -7.04 3.48
N GLY A 23 -6.95 -5.86 3.07
CA GLY A 23 -7.85 -4.80 2.61
C GLY A 23 -8.52 -5.11 1.26
N GLY A 24 -7.75 -5.63 0.31
CA GLY A 24 -8.21 -5.90 -1.05
C GLY A 24 -9.21 -7.06 -1.12
N VAL A 25 -8.95 -8.18 -0.42
CA VAL A 25 -9.87 -9.32 -0.41
C VAL A 25 -11.19 -8.95 0.25
N LEU A 26 -11.14 -8.29 1.42
CA LEU A 26 -12.35 -7.88 2.12
C LEU A 26 -13.18 -6.92 1.28
N GLY A 27 -12.54 -5.88 0.72
CA GLY A 27 -13.23 -4.87 -0.09
C GLY A 27 -13.71 -5.38 -1.45
N TYR A 28 -13.04 -6.37 -2.05
CA TYR A 28 -13.42 -6.90 -3.36
C TYR A 28 -14.50 -7.98 -3.27
N PHE A 29 -14.37 -8.93 -2.35
CA PHE A 29 -15.31 -10.06 -2.24
C PHE A 29 -16.47 -9.80 -1.29
N ASN A 30 -16.35 -8.79 -0.41
CA ASN A 30 -17.43 -8.36 0.48
C ASN A 30 -17.47 -6.82 0.62
N PRO A 31 -17.72 -6.09 -0.49
CA PRO A 31 -17.66 -4.63 -0.51
C PRO A 31 -18.63 -3.97 0.47
N GLY A 32 -19.83 -4.52 0.65
CA GLY A 32 -20.83 -3.98 1.59
C GLY A 32 -20.35 -4.03 3.04
N HIS A 33 -19.79 -5.17 3.46
CA HIS A 33 -19.26 -5.29 4.82
C HIS A 33 -18.03 -4.40 5.04
N ALA A 34 -17.11 -4.35 4.06
CA ALA A 34 -15.94 -3.48 4.11
C ALA A 34 -16.32 -2.00 4.18
N PHE A 35 -17.33 -1.58 3.41
CA PHE A 35 -17.83 -0.21 3.42
C PHE A 35 -18.46 0.14 4.78
N MET A 36 -19.30 -0.74 5.31
CA MET A 36 -19.90 -0.57 6.63
C MET A 36 -18.83 -0.48 7.73
N LEU A 37 -17.78 -1.33 7.67
CA LEU A 37 -16.68 -1.30 8.62
C LEU A 37 -15.93 0.05 8.64
N LEU A 38 -15.77 0.70 7.48
CA LEU A 38 -15.02 1.95 7.36
C LEU A 38 -15.88 3.20 7.60
N PHE A 39 -17.13 3.17 7.19
CA PHE A 39 -18.00 4.36 7.11
C PHE A 39 -19.22 4.33 8.03
N ASP A 40 -19.41 3.23 8.78
CA ASP A 40 -20.53 2.97 9.70
C ASP A 40 -21.91 3.23 9.08
N ARG A 41 -22.03 2.88 7.79
CA ARG A 41 -23.24 3.11 6.99
C ARG A 41 -23.35 2.02 5.93
N SER A 42 -24.58 1.66 5.55
CA SER A 42 -24.80 0.82 4.38
C SER A 42 -24.55 1.63 3.11
N ALA A 43 -24.04 0.97 2.08
CA ALA A 43 -24.05 1.51 0.72
C ALA A 43 -25.22 0.87 -0.02
N ASP A 44 -26.35 1.57 -0.07
CA ASP A 44 -27.56 1.08 -0.74
C ASP A 44 -27.51 1.32 -2.27
N ASP A 45 -26.61 2.22 -2.70
CA ASP A 45 -26.37 2.50 -4.12
C ASP A 45 -25.44 1.43 -4.74
N PRO A 46 -25.93 0.64 -5.73
CA PRO A 46 -25.14 -0.39 -6.38
C PRO A 46 -23.96 0.16 -7.19
N VAL A 47 -24.05 1.40 -7.70
CA VAL A 47 -22.94 2.05 -8.42
C VAL A 47 -21.84 2.40 -7.44
N LEU A 48 -22.18 2.97 -6.29
CA LEU A 48 -21.22 3.27 -5.22
C LEU A 48 -20.48 2.02 -4.76
N LEU A 49 -21.21 0.93 -4.51
CA LEU A 49 -20.62 -0.35 -4.13
C LEU A 49 -19.67 -0.89 -5.22
N SER A 50 -20.06 -0.79 -6.48
CA SER A 50 -19.24 -1.26 -7.61
C SER A 50 -17.95 -0.45 -7.76
N VAL A 51 -18.01 0.87 -7.57
CA VAL A 51 -16.83 1.75 -7.58
C VAL A 51 -15.90 1.42 -6.41
N PHE A 52 -16.45 1.25 -5.21
CA PHE A 52 -15.68 0.86 -4.03
C PHE A 52 -15.03 -0.51 -4.21
N GLN A 53 -15.77 -1.49 -4.76
CA GLN A 53 -15.26 -2.81 -5.10
C GLN A 53 -14.12 -2.73 -6.13
N GLY A 54 -14.27 -1.91 -7.17
CA GLY A 54 -13.23 -1.65 -8.16
C GLY A 54 -11.96 -1.08 -7.51
N ALA A 55 -12.10 -0.10 -6.61
CA ALA A 55 -10.98 0.44 -5.85
C ALA A 55 -10.29 -0.63 -4.99
N ALA A 56 -11.05 -1.48 -4.29
CA ALA A 56 -10.50 -2.61 -3.55
C ALA A 56 -9.78 -3.63 -4.45
N GLY A 57 -10.26 -3.83 -5.69
CA GLY A 57 -9.61 -4.65 -6.70
C GLY A 57 -8.22 -4.12 -7.10
N THR A 58 -8.04 -2.80 -7.15
CA THR A 58 -6.70 -2.21 -7.34
C THR A 58 -5.78 -2.49 -6.15
N THR A 59 -6.28 -2.38 -4.91
CA THR A 59 -5.53 -2.76 -3.70
C THR A 59 -5.13 -4.24 -3.75
N PHE A 60 -6.06 -5.13 -4.13
CA PHE A 60 -5.77 -6.55 -4.31
C PHE A 60 -4.75 -6.81 -5.42
N THR A 61 -4.73 -6.02 -6.49
CA THR A 61 -3.70 -6.12 -7.53
C THR A 61 -2.30 -5.80 -6.96
N TYR A 62 -2.22 -4.84 -6.05
CA TYR A 62 -0.96 -4.50 -5.38
C TYR A 62 -0.45 -5.59 -4.43
N PHE A 63 -1.28 -6.52 -3.95
CA PHE A 63 -0.78 -7.71 -3.26
C PHE A 63 0.21 -8.48 -4.14
N PHE A 64 -0.17 -8.79 -5.39
CA PHE A 64 0.73 -9.44 -6.34
C PHE A 64 1.91 -8.55 -6.72
N GLY A 65 1.67 -7.24 -6.91
CA GLY A 65 2.71 -6.27 -7.19
C GLY A 65 3.85 -6.31 -6.15
N TYR A 66 3.51 -6.27 -4.87
CA TYR A 66 4.52 -6.31 -3.80
C TYR A 66 5.19 -7.68 -3.65
N LEU A 67 4.52 -8.79 -3.97
CA LEU A 67 5.18 -10.10 -4.05
C LEU A 67 6.24 -10.13 -5.16
N ILE A 68 5.95 -9.56 -6.33
CA ILE A 68 6.91 -9.45 -7.43
C ILE A 68 8.12 -8.61 -6.99
N VAL A 69 7.89 -7.49 -6.31
CA VAL A 69 8.98 -6.69 -5.73
C VAL A 69 9.76 -7.49 -4.68
N ALA A 70 9.11 -8.26 -3.83
CA ALA A 70 9.79 -9.08 -2.82
C ALA A 70 10.72 -10.13 -3.43
N LEU A 71 10.43 -10.67 -4.62
CA LEU A 71 11.32 -11.60 -5.30
C LEU A 71 12.63 -10.91 -5.74
N ASN A 72 12.52 -9.72 -6.32
CA ASN A 72 13.67 -8.92 -6.74
C ASN A 72 13.43 -7.41 -6.47
N PRO A 73 13.78 -6.92 -5.26
CA PRO A 73 13.51 -5.55 -4.87
C PRO A 73 14.15 -4.53 -5.81
N LEU A 74 15.36 -4.81 -6.30
CA LEU A 74 16.15 -3.87 -7.09
C LEU A 74 15.60 -3.63 -8.51
N ARG A 75 14.81 -4.57 -9.05
CA ARG A 75 14.32 -4.50 -10.44
C ARG A 75 12.99 -3.79 -10.58
N HIS A 76 12.10 -3.91 -9.59
CA HIS A 76 10.69 -3.57 -9.73
C HIS A 76 10.32 -2.25 -9.01
N THR A 77 11.21 -1.27 -9.05
CA THR A 77 11.06 0.02 -8.36
C THR A 77 9.81 0.79 -8.80
N GLY A 78 9.41 0.71 -10.06
CA GLY A 78 8.20 1.35 -10.58
C GLY A 78 6.94 0.93 -9.83
N ILE A 79 6.81 -0.35 -9.46
CA ILE A 79 5.68 -0.85 -8.66
C ILE A 79 5.64 -0.18 -7.29
N VAL A 80 6.81 -0.01 -6.66
CA VAL A 80 6.93 0.65 -5.35
C VAL A 80 6.60 2.14 -5.44
N ILE A 81 6.97 2.82 -6.53
CA ILE A 81 6.61 4.24 -6.76
C ILE A 81 5.09 4.39 -6.86
N VAL A 82 4.46 3.68 -7.81
CA VAL A 82 3.02 3.85 -8.06
C VAL A 82 2.22 3.34 -6.86
N GLY A 83 2.62 2.24 -6.25
CA GLY A 83 2.00 1.71 -5.04
C GLY A 83 2.15 2.64 -3.84
N GLY A 84 3.30 3.30 -3.68
CA GLY A 84 3.53 4.31 -2.65
C GLY A 84 2.66 5.56 -2.84
N ILE A 85 2.52 6.05 -4.07
CA ILE A 85 1.63 7.18 -4.41
C ILE A 85 0.17 6.81 -4.11
N GLY A 86 -0.26 5.61 -4.55
CA GLY A 86 -1.61 5.12 -4.29
C GLY A 86 -1.93 5.04 -2.80
N LYS A 87 -1.01 4.50 -1.99
CA LYS A 87 -1.15 4.42 -0.53
C LYS A 87 -1.23 5.79 0.13
N ALA A 88 -0.33 6.72 -0.24
CA ALA A 88 -0.37 8.07 0.30
C ALA A 88 -1.69 8.77 -0.05
N GLY A 89 -2.13 8.66 -1.31
CA GLY A 89 -3.41 9.23 -1.76
C GLY A 89 -4.60 8.66 -1.00
N PHE A 90 -4.66 7.33 -0.84
CA PHE A 90 -5.72 6.65 -0.10
C PHE A 90 -5.73 7.04 1.39
N ALA A 91 -4.57 7.04 2.04
CA ALA A 91 -4.45 7.45 3.44
C ALA A 91 -4.88 8.91 3.66
N ILE A 92 -4.46 9.84 2.78
CA ILE A 92 -4.88 11.24 2.84
C ILE A 92 -6.40 11.35 2.66
N GLN A 93 -6.99 10.61 1.72
CA GLN A 93 -8.43 10.65 1.47
C GLN A 93 -9.23 10.08 2.65
N MET A 94 -8.79 8.96 3.23
CA MET A 94 -9.42 8.39 4.41
C MET A 94 -9.31 9.30 5.63
N LEU A 95 -8.18 10.00 5.80
CA LEU A 95 -8.02 10.99 6.85
C LEU A 95 -8.97 12.18 6.67
N LYS A 96 -9.18 12.64 5.42
CA LYS A 96 -10.18 13.68 5.11
C LYS A 96 -11.59 13.20 5.44
N PHE A 97 -11.94 11.96 5.08
CA PHE A 97 -13.25 11.39 5.45
C PHE A 97 -13.43 11.30 6.95
N TYR A 98 -12.42 10.86 7.70
CA TYR A 98 -12.47 10.84 9.16
C TYR A 98 -12.65 12.25 9.74
N ALA A 99 -11.85 13.23 9.29
CA ALA A 99 -11.94 14.61 9.76
C ALA A 99 -13.30 15.28 9.44
N ALA A 100 -13.96 14.85 8.37
CA ALA A 100 -15.31 15.29 8.00
C ALA A 100 -16.44 14.53 8.73
N GLY A 101 -16.11 13.58 9.62
CA GLY A 101 -17.10 12.72 10.29
C GLY A 101 -17.76 11.69 9.37
N LEU A 102 -17.17 11.42 8.20
CA LEU A 102 -17.70 10.47 7.23
C LEU A 102 -17.22 9.04 7.48
N ALA A 103 -16.01 8.87 8.01
CA ALA A 103 -15.42 7.58 8.33
C ALA A 103 -15.26 7.40 9.84
N ASN A 104 -15.32 6.15 10.32
CA ASN A 104 -15.17 5.84 11.73
C ASN A 104 -13.71 5.57 12.11
N ALA A 105 -13.44 5.23 13.38
CA ALA A 105 -12.08 5.01 13.89
C ALA A 105 -11.32 3.86 13.20
N HIS A 106 -12.00 2.88 12.59
CA HIS A 106 -11.33 1.81 11.84
C HIS A 106 -10.57 2.36 10.63
N ALA A 107 -11.04 3.45 10.04
CA ALA A 107 -10.31 4.15 8.98
C ALA A 107 -8.90 4.58 9.42
N LEU A 108 -8.72 4.97 10.68
CA LEU A 108 -7.43 5.39 11.21
C LEU A 108 -6.41 4.24 11.27
N ILE A 109 -6.87 3.01 11.49
CA ILE A 109 -6.01 1.81 11.43
C ILE A 109 -5.44 1.67 10.02
N VAL A 110 -6.30 1.85 9.01
CA VAL A 110 -5.90 1.75 7.61
C VAL A 110 -4.93 2.88 7.23
N VAL A 111 -5.23 4.12 7.64
CA VAL A 111 -4.35 5.29 7.47
C VAL A 111 -2.98 5.04 8.10
N ALA A 112 -2.94 4.57 9.35
CA ALA A 112 -1.69 4.31 10.06
C ALA A 112 -0.84 3.24 9.37
N GLY A 113 -1.46 2.15 8.91
CA GLY A 113 -0.75 1.10 8.18
C GLY A 113 -0.21 1.58 6.84
N ASP A 114 -1.01 2.28 6.04
CA ASP A 114 -0.55 2.80 4.75
C ASP A 114 0.56 3.84 4.90
N MET A 115 0.45 4.76 5.87
CA MET A 115 1.50 5.74 6.16
C MET A 115 2.80 5.07 6.64
N SER A 116 2.70 3.99 7.42
CA SER A 116 3.86 3.21 7.85
C SER A 116 4.58 2.59 6.65
N PHE A 117 3.84 2.01 5.70
CA PHE A 117 4.43 1.48 4.47
C PHE A 117 5.00 2.57 3.57
N CYS A 118 4.34 3.73 3.45
CA CYS A 118 4.90 4.88 2.73
C CYS A 118 6.27 5.29 3.32
N ALA A 119 6.39 5.38 4.64
CA ALA A 119 7.67 5.68 5.29
C ALA A 119 8.74 4.62 5.00
N LEU A 120 8.37 3.33 5.05
CA LEU A 120 9.26 2.22 4.71
C LEU A 120 9.69 2.24 3.24
N PHE A 121 8.81 2.65 2.32
CA PHE A 121 9.14 2.79 0.89
C PHE A 121 10.07 3.98 0.64
N LEU A 122 9.88 5.10 1.33
CA LEU A 122 10.83 6.22 1.30
C LEU A 122 12.20 5.78 1.81
N TYR A 123 12.24 5.02 2.91
CA TYR A 123 13.48 4.45 3.42
C TYR A 123 14.13 3.49 2.41
N TYR A 124 13.34 2.65 1.75
CA TYR A 124 13.79 1.79 0.67
C TYR A 124 14.45 2.58 -0.47
N PHE A 125 13.81 3.64 -0.97
CA PHE A 125 14.38 4.49 -2.02
C PHE A 125 15.65 5.23 -1.57
N TYR A 126 15.67 5.73 -0.33
CA TYR A 126 16.87 6.35 0.24
C TYR A 126 18.07 5.38 0.20
N ARG A 127 17.87 4.12 0.62
CA ARG A 127 18.92 3.09 0.58
C ARG A 127 19.33 2.71 -0.84
N LEU A 128 18.36 2.70 -1.77
CA LEU A 128 18.61 2.40 -3.17
C LEU A 128 19.48 3.47 -3.82
N LEU A 129 19.13 4.75 -3.65
CA LEU A 129 19.89 5.89 -4.17
C LEU A 129 21.30 5.95 -3.58
N LYS A 130 21.44 5.74 -2.27
CA LYS A 130 22.75 5.72 -1.60
C LYS A 130 23.67 4.61 -2.12
N THR A 131 23.09 3.46 -2.49
CA THR A 131 23.84 2.37 -3.11
C THR A 131 24.20 2.68 -4.56
N GLY A 132 23.26 3.17 -5.37
CA GLY A 132 23.52 3.52 -6.77
C GLY A 132 24.61 4.57 -6.91
N ASN A 133 24.62 5.57 -6.02
CA ASN A 133 25.66 6.58 -5.96
C ASN A 133 27.04 6.05 -5.55
N ARG A 134 27.13 4.89 -4.89
CA ARG A 134 28.41 4.23 -4.59
C ARG A 134 28.96 3.48 -5.80
N LEU A 135 28.10 2.81 -6.56
CA LEU A 135 28.50 2.06 -7.77
C LEU A 135 29.00 2.96 -8.90
N ILE A 136 28.55 4.22 -8.98
CA ILE A 136 29.01 5.20 -9.99
C ILE A 136 30.31 5.90 -9.56
N LYS A 137 30.67 5.86 -8.27
CA LYS A 137 31.82 6.59 -7.71
C LYS A 137 33.08 5.73 -7.51
N GLU A 138 33.02 4.41 -7.69
CA GLU A 138 34.22 3.59 -7.78
C GLU A 138 34.69 3.58 -9.24
N PRO A 139 35.81 4.23 -9.60
CA PRO A 139 36.43 3.98 -10.89
C PRO A 139 36.92 2.53 -10.93
N ALA A 140 36.64 1.86 -12.05
CA ALA A 140 37.15 0.53 -12.38
C ALA A 140 38.68 0.50 -12.44
#